data_AF-F8P550-F1
#
_entry.id   AF-F8P550-F1
#
_cell.length_a   1.000
_cell.length_b   1.000
_cell.length_c   1.000
_cell.angle_alpha   90.00
_cell.angle_beta   90.00
_cell.angle_gamma   90.00
#
_symmetry.space_group_name_H-M   'P 1'
#
loop_
_entity.id
_entity.type
_entity.pdbx_description
1 polymer ?
#
loop_
_entity_poly.entity_id
_entity_poly.type
_entity_poly.pdbx_seq_one_letter_code
_entity_poly.pdbx_strand_id
1 'polypeptide(L)'
;MSSMSQADSYCWRRLYTDACILRSLANLLDTTSVNESVASESIAKLDRAIIIAGAPGIGRLELIHNIIQQIQSQYLASHNPFQLNPSNKRFSSISSIDKFISGTFKGNVPYINPPSLTLFQRLWCNRPFILRGHILHWPALSEHPWSSIDYLRTIAGPGRVVPVEIGQDYRLDDWKPDIISWDSFLSSLYSSSRPGCQESHDVLYLAQHNLMMQFPALRDDIVLPDYIFASLPPPSTYLEYQPPKNDDQLVLNAWLGPQDTVSPAHTDPYFNCYAQVVGRKTVWLAPPDMTPFMYPFTVTSSDIADRSHNPAANIVNPSLSNTSRVDVFPCSAEAESASRGEFPAFWETTPKYALCATLEPGDMLFFPPGWWHAMRSEDVSFSVSMWF
;
A
#
# COMPACT_ATOMS: atom_id res chain seq x y z
N MET A 1 22.19 -3.43 19.44
CA MET A 1 21.11 -2.77 20.19
C MET A 1 20.14 -3.85 20.63
N SER A 2 19.76 -3.87 21.91
CA SER A 2 18.83 -4.86 22.47
C SER A 2 17.50 -4.81 21.71
N SER A 3 17.09 -5.94 21.09
CA SER A 3 15.75 -6.05 20.51
C SER A 3 14.72 -5.78 21.62
N MET A 4 13.88 -4.74 21.47
CA MET A 4 12.77 -4.50 22.40
C MET A 4 11.90 -5.75 22.47
N SER A 5 11.54 -6.19 23.68
CA SER A 5 10.60 -7.30 23.80
C SER A 5 9.24 -6.89 23.21
N GLN A 6 8.41 -7.85 22.80
CA GLN A 6 7.06 -7.55 22.30
C GLN A 6 6.23 -6.77 23.34
N ALA A 7 6.46 -7.01 24.63
CA ALA A 7 5.83 -6.28 25.73
C ALA A 7 6.30 -4.81 25.79
N ASP A 8 7.60 -4.56 25.61
CA ASP A 8 8.15 -3.20 25.55
C ASP A 8 7.65 -2.46 24.31
N SER A 9 7.55 -3.15 23.17
CA SER A 9 6.97 -2.64 21.92
C SER A 9 5.50 -2.26 22.06
N TYR A 10 4.72 -3.05 22.80
CA TYR A 10 3.33 -2.72 23.08
C TYR A 10 3.20 -1.53 24.05
N CYS A 11 4.04 -1.49 25.09
CA CYS A 11 4.01 -0.44 26.10
C CYS A 11 4.27 0.96 25.53
N TRP A 12 5.34 1.13 24.74
CA TRP A 12 5.64 2.45 24.17
C TRP A 12 4.56 2.92 23.21
N ARG A 13 4.01 2.02 22.37
CA ARG A 13 2.95 2.37 21.41
C ARG A 13 1.72 2.88 22.14
N ARG A 14 1.33 2.19 23.21
CA ARG A 14 0.22 2.59 24.07
C ARG A 14 0.48 3.95 24.73
N LEU A 15 1.66 4.18 25.29
CA LEU A 15 2.02 5.47 25.92
C LEU A 15 2.04 6.62 24.89
N TYR A 16 2.57 6.36 23.69
CA TYR A 16 2.58 7.33 22.59
C TYR A 16 1.16 7.70 22.16
N THR A 17 0.28 6.71 22.02
CA THR A 17 -1.14 6.90 21.74
C THR A 17 -1.81 7.73 22.82
N ASP A 18 -1.62 7.38 24.10
CA ASP A 18 -2.21 8.12 25.23
C ASP A 18 -1.71 9.57 25.29
N ALA A 19 -0.43 9.82 25.02
CA ALA A 19 0.14 11.16 24.96
C ALA A 19 -0.46 11.99 23.81
N CYS A 20 -0.67 11.40 22.64
CA CYS A 20 -1.32 12.07 21.51
C CYS A 20 -2.76 12.45 21.83
N ILE A 21 -3.52 11.55 22.46
CA ILE A 21 -4.90 11.80 22.89
C ILE A 21 -4.93 12.95 23.91
N LEU A 22 -4.16 12.83 24.99
CA LEU A 22 -4.16 13.83 26.07
C LEU A 22 -3.71 15.21 25.59
N ARG A 23 -2.68 15.28 24.73
CA ARG A 23 -2.22 16.55 24.17
C ARG A 23 -3.25 17.18 23.25
N SER A 24 -3.93 16.38 22.43
CA SER A 24 -4.99 16.87 21.54
C SER A 24 -6.18 17.37 22.34
N LEU A 25 -6.59 16.67 23.40
CA LEU A 25 -7.64 17.15 24.31
C LEU A 25 -7.23 18.42 25.05
N ALA A 26 -5.98 18.51 25.54
CA ALA A 26 -5.48 19.69 26.23
C ALA A 26 -5.52 20.95 25.35
N ASN A 27 -5.23 20.82 24.05
CA ASN A 27 -5.35 21.90 23.08
C ASN A 27 -6.80 22.41 22.93
N LEU A 28 -7.80 21.56 23.22
CA LEU A 28 -9.22 21.89 23.09
C LEU A 28 -9.85 22.44 24.38
N LEU A 29 -9.17 22.30 25.53
CA LEU A 29 -9.69 22.78 26.82
C LEU A 29 -9.77 24.30 26.92
N ASP A 30 -8.90 25.03 26.23
CA ASP A 30 -9.00 26.50 26.11
C ASP A 30 -9.85 26.86 24.89
N THR A 31 -11.18 26.74 25.04
CA THR A 31 -12.14 26.94 23.95
C THR A 31 -12.08 28.34 23.33
N THR A 32 -11.46 29.33 24.00
CA THR A 32 -11.35 30.70 23.48
C THR A 32 -10.23 30.89 22.47
N SER A 33 -9.25 29.97 22.42
CA SER A 33 -8.08 30.06 21.54
C SER A 33 -8.05 29.03 20.40
N VAL A 34 -9.03 28.13 20.35
CA VAL A 34 -9.11 27.08 19.31
C VAL A 34 -9.50 27.70 17.97
N ASN A 35 -8.53 27.80 17.07
CA ASN A 35 -8.72 28.14 15.66
C ASN A 35 -8.55 26.90 14.76
N GLU A 36 -8.82 27.04 13.46
CA GLU A 36 -8.72 25.94 12.49
C GLU A 36 -7.32 25.28 12.44
N SER A 37 -6.26 26.06 12.72
CA SER A 37 -4.88 25.55 12.76
C SER A 37 -4.67 24.61 13.96
N VAL A 38 -5.09 25.03 15.15
CA VAL A 38 -5.01 24.20 16.37
C VAL A 38 -5.87 22.93 16.24
N ALA A 39 -7.06 23.06 15.64
CA ALA A 39 -7.92 21.92 15.34
C ALA A 39 -7.24 20.92 14.39
N SER A 40 -6.68 21.41 13.27
CA SER A 40 -5.98 20.58 12.29
C SER A 40 -4.72 19.93 12.86
N GLU A 41 -3.94 20.64 13.67
CA GLU A 41 -2.76 20.08 14.35
C GLU A 41 -3.15 18.95 15.33
N SER A 42 -4.26 19.14 16.05
CA SER A 42 -4.77 18.14 17.00
C SER A 42 -5.24 16.88 16.27
N ILE A 43 -5.97 17.02 15.16
CA ILE A 43 -6.32 15.88 14.29
C ILE A 43 -5.08 15.19 13.74
N ALA A 44 -4.11 15.96 13.23
CA ALA A 44 -2.88 15.39 12.68
C ALA A 44 -2.02 14.66 13.74
N LYS A 45 -2.13 15.04 15.01
CA LYS A 45 -1.49 14.34 16.13
C LYS A 45 -2.22 13.04 16.46
N LEU A 46 -3.55 13.02 16.40
CA LEU A 46 -4.36 11.82 16.57
C LEU A 46 -4.16 10.82 15.43
N ASP A 47 -4.10 11.28 14.18
CA ASP A 47 -3.77 10.44 13.02
C ASP A 47 -2.37 9.81 13.17
N ARG A 48 -1.37 10.57 13.66
CA ARG A 48 -0.04 10.02 13.97
C ARG A 48 -0.08 8.90 15.01
N ALA A 49 -1.00 8.94 15.97
CA ALA A 49 -1.19 7.84 16.92
C ALA A 49 -1.68 6.56 16.24
N ILE A 50 -2.51 6.68 15.20
CA ILE A 50 -2.94 5.55 14.36
C ILE A 50 -1.76 5.08 13.48
N ILE A 51 -1.14 5.99 12.74
CA ILE A 51 -0.11 5.68 11.74
C ILE A 51 1.15 5.07 12.40
N ILE A 52 1.65 5.65 13.49
CA ILE A 52 2.94 5.27 14.08
C ILE A 52 2.78 4.14 15.10
N ALA A 53 1.72 4.20 15.92
CA ALA A 53 1.54 3.26 17.02
C ALA A 53 0.47 2.20 16.75
N GLY A 54 -0.42 2.39 15.78
CA GLY A 54 -1.58 1.52 15.55
C GLY A 54 -2.67 1.66 16.62
N ALA A 55 -2.60 2.71 17.46
CA ALA A 55 -3.53 2.97 18.55
C ALA A 55 -3.86 1.75 19.46
N PRO A 56 -2.86 1.04 20.02
CA PRO A 56 -3.10 -0.23 20.67
C PRO A 56 -3.76 -0.06 22.04
N GLY A 57 -4.67 -0.97 22.36
CA GLY A 57 -5.39 -1.01 23.63
C GLY A 57 -6.87 -0.69 23.48
N ILE A 58 -7.69 -1.40 24.26
CA ILE A 58 -9.15 -1.38 24.17
C ILE A 58 -9.70 0.06 24.21
N GLY A 59 -10.52 0.41 23.22
CA GLY A 59 -11.25 1.68 23.15
C GLY A 59 -10.45 2.89 22.66
N ARG A 60 -9.13 2.78 22.44
CA ARG A 60 -8.29 3.93 22.08
C ARG A 60 -8.49 4.37 20.65
N LEU A 61 -8.57 3.42 19.71
CA LEU A 61 -8.80 3.73 18.30
C LEU A 61 -10.18 4.38 18.12
N GLU A 62 -11.20 3.84 18.78
CA GLU A 62 -12.56 4.39 18.78
C GLU A 62 -12.59 5.79 19.42
N LEU A 63 -11.89 5.98 20.54
CA LEU A 63 -11.76 7.29 21.17
C LEU A 63 -11.09 8.31 20.24
N ILE A 64 -10.01 7.91 19.56
CA ILE A 64 -9.35 8.75 18.55
C ILE A 64 -10.34 9.16 17.46
N HIS A 65 -11.06 8.21 16.86
CA HIS A 65 -12.05 8.50 15.82
C HIS A 65 -13.15 9.46 16.31
N ASN A 66 -13.67 9.24 17.52
CA ASN A 66 -14.67 10.11 18.12
C ASN A 66 -14.16 11.53 18.35
N ILE A 67 -12.92 11.69 18.86
CA ILE A 67 -12.32 13.01 19.06
C ILE A 67 -12.10 13.71 17.71
N ILE A 68 -11.58 13.02 16.70
CA ILE A 68 -11.40 13.59 15.36
C ILE A 68 -12.74 14.09 14.82
N GLN A 69 -13.79 13.27 14.88
CA GLN A 69 -15.13 13.64 14.41
C GLN A 69 -15.68 14.87 15.16
N GLN A 70 -15.49 14.93 16.48
CA GLN A 70 -15.89 16.08 17.29
C GLN A 70 -15.14 17.34 16.88
N ILE A 71 -13.81 17.28 16.73
CA ILE A 71 -12.99 18.43 16.31
C ILE A 71 -13.46 18.92 14.94
N GLN A 72 -13.65 18.02 13.98
CA GLN A 72 -14.11 18.35 12.64
C GLN A 72 -15.48 19.05 12.68
N SER A 73 -16.44 18.49 13.42
CA SER A 73 -17.80 19.03 13.50
C SER A 73 -17.92 20.36 14.24
N GLN A 74 -17.03 20.65 15.20
CA GLN A 74 -17.12 21.85 16.04
C GLN A 74 -16.26 23.00 15.52
N TYR A 75 -15.07 22.71 15.01
CA TYR A 75 -14.07 23.73 14.68
C TYR A 75 -13.76 23.84 13.19
N LEU A 76 -14.12 22.83 12.40
CA LEU A 76 -13.87 22.79 10.95
C LEU A 76 -15.17 22.70 10.13
N ALA A 77 -16.35 22.78 10.76
CA ALA A 77 -17.64 22.64 10.06
C ALA A 77 -18.01 23.81 9.15
N SER A 78 -17.37 24.99 9.32
CA SER A 78 -17.43 26.09 8.36
C SER A 78 -16.88 25.68 6.99
N HIS A 79 -15.93 24.74 6.97
CA HIS A 79 -15.56 23.97 5.80
C HIS A 79 -16.55 22.81 5.68
N ASN A 80 -17.79 23.10 5.28
CA ASN A 80 -18.67 22.13 4.66
C ASN A 80 -18.32 22.14 3.17
N PRO A 81 -17.31 21.40 2.69
CA PRO A 81 -16.69 21.74 1.40
C PRO A 81 -17.48 21.14 0.22
N PHE A 82 -18.52 20.37 0.48
CA PHE A 82 -19.09 19.49 -0.53
C PHE A 82 -20.62 19.57 -0.52
N GLN A 83 -21.16 20.69 -1.02
CA GLN A 83 -22.22 20.50 -1.99
C GLN A 83 -21.64 19.53 -3.02
N LEU A 84 -22.27 18.36 -3.20
CA LEU A 84 -22.00 17.45 -4.30
C LEU A 84 -22.09 18.27 -5.59
N ASN A 85 -20.98 18.89 -5.99
CA ASN A 85 -20.90 19.57 -7.26
C ASN A 85 -20.98 18.45 -8.29
N PRO A 86 -21.94 18.46 -9.22
CA PRO A 86 -22.11 17.40 -10.20
C PRO A 86 -20.91 17.28 -11.16
N SER A 87 -19.88 18.13 -11.03
CA SER A 87 -18.55 17.85 -11.56
C SER A 87 -17.94 16.66 -10.81
N ASN A 88 -18.35 15.45 -11.15
CA ASN A 88 -17.76 14.19 -10.73
C ASN A 88 -16.24 14.22 -11.00
N LYS A 89 -15.44 14.70 -10.03
CA LYS A 89 -13.97 14.67 -10.10
C LYS A 89 -13.51 13.24 -9.87
N ARG A 90 -13.61 12.45 -10.93
CA ARG A 90 -13.09 11.09 -10.97
C ARG A 90 -11.68 11.10 -11.50
N PHE A 91 -10.86 10.15 -11.05
CA PHE A 91 -9.60 9.87 -11.71
C PHE A 91 -9.89 9.47 -13.16
N SER A 92 -9.33 10.21 -14.10
CA SER A 92 -9.38 9.85 -15.52
C SER A 92 -8.39 8.72 -15.79
N SER A 93 -8.83 7.69 -16.53
CA SER A 93 -7.89 6.80 -17.20
C SER A 93 -7.31 7.54 -18.39
N ILE A 94 -5.99 7.60 -18.45
CA ILE A 94 -5.28 8.19 -19.60
C ILE A 94 -5.12 7.07 -20.62
N SER A 95 -5.45 7.35 -21.88
CA SER A 95 -5.28 6.39 -22.97
C SER A 95 -3.84 5.87 -23.01
N SER A 96 -3.71 4.55 -23.15
CA SER A 96 -2.44 3.83 -23.22
C SER A 96 -1.45 4.52 -24.16
N ILE A 97 -0.38 5.07 -23.60
CA ILE A 97 0.88 5.24 -24.33
C ILE A 97 1.42 3.83 -24.53
N ASP A 98 1.93 3.51 -25.73
CA ASP A 98 2.64 2.25 -25.97
C ASP A 98 3.84 2.17 -25.03
N LYS A 99 3.67 1.49 -23.89
CA LYS A 99 4.75 1.29 -22.93
C LYS A 99 5.70 0.23 -23.46
N PHE A 100 6.99 0.44 -23.22
CA PHE A 100 8.01 -0.54 -23.57
C PHE A 100 7.69 -1.89 -22.93
N ILE A 101 7.60 -2.93 -23.77
CA ILE A 101 7.37 -4.31 -23.32
C ILE A 101 8.74 -4.90 -23.00
N SER A 102 9.03 -5.06 -21.71
CA SER A 102 10.29 -5.62 -21.27
C SER A 102 10.42 -7.12 -21.57
N GLY A 103 11.64 -7.57 -21.86
CA GLY A 103 11.99 -8.99 -21.96
C GLY A 103 12.14 -9.71 -20.62
N THR A 104 11.69 -9.13 -19.50
CA THR A 104 11.85 -9.67 -18.13
C THR A 104 10.91 -10.84 -17.80
N PHE A 105 9.97 -11.18 -18.68
CA PHE A 105 9.03 -12.29 -18.49
C PHE A 105 8.68 -12.96 -19.83
N LYS A 106 8.13 -14.18 -19.75
CA LYS A 106 7.59 -14.93 -20.90
C LYS A 106 6.21 -15.52 -20.65
N GLY A 107 5.83 -15.72 -19.40
CA GLY A 107 4.53 -16.28 -19.03
C GLY A 107 3.49 -15.20 -18.74
N ASN A 108 2.22 -15.63 -18.74
CA ASN A 108 1.11 -14.83 -18.24
C ASN A 108 0.61 -15.44 -16.94
N VAL A 109 0.15 -14.60 -16.01
CA VAL A 109 -0.54 -15.10 -14.80
C VAL A 109 -1.85 -15.78 -15.24
N PRO A 110 -2.15 -17.01 -14.78
CA PRO A 110 -3.35 -17.71 -15.23
C PRO A 110 -4.63 -17.05 -14.68
N TYR A 111 -5.60 -16.87 -15.56
CA TYR A 111 -6.96 -16.52 -15.19
C TYR A 111 -7.75 -17.80 -14.92
N ILE A 112 -8.44 -17.85 -13.79
CA ILE A 112 -9.25 -19.01 -13.42
C ILE A 112 -10.65 -18.58 -12.99
N ASN A 113 -11.60 -19.51 -13.08
CA ASN A 113 -12.87 -19.35 -12.40
C ASN A 113 -12.65 -19.44 -10.88
N PRO A 114 -13.39 -18.68 -10.05
CA PRO A 114 -13.30 -18.75 -8.60
C PRO A 114 -13.37 -20.21 -8.11
N PRO A 115 -12.27 -20.76 -7.55
CA PRO A 115 -12.27 -22.13 -7.07
C PRO A 115 -13.11 -22.24 -5.80
N SER A 116 -13.69 -23.42 -5.54
CA SER A 116 -14.21 -23.69 -4.19
C SER A 116 -13.07 -23.64 -3.17
N LEU A 117 -13.37 -23.36 -1.90
CA LEU A 117 -12.37 -23.29 -0.83
C LEU A 117 -11.49 -24.56 -0.77
N THR A 118 -12.09 -25.74 -0.94
CA THR A 118 -11.36 -27.02 -0.98
C THR A 118 -10.43 -27.15 -2.17
N LEU A 119 -10.83 -26.69 -3.36
CA LEU A 119 -9.96 -26.69 -4.54
C LEU A 119 -8.84 -25.67 -4.38
N PHE A 120 -9.14 -24.51 -3.79
CA PHE A 120 -8.14 -23.50 -3.47
C PHE A 120 -7.03 -24.08 -2.58
N GLN A 121 -7.39 -24.65 -1.44
CA GLN A 121 -6.45 -25.25 -0.48
C GLN A 121 -5.62 -26.39 -1.05
N ARG A 122 -6.17 -27.19 -1.98
CA ARG A 122 -5.48 -28.37 -2.50
C ARG A 122 -4.63 -28.11 -3.75
N LEU A 123 -5.08 -27.22 -4.64
CA LEU A 123 -4.55 -27.13 -6.01
C LEU A 123 -4.05 -25.74 -6.40
N TRP A 124 -4.51 -24.69 -5.73
CA TRP A 124 -4.27 -23.30 -6.17
C TRP A 124 -3.49 -22.46 -5.18
N CYS A 125 -3.44 -22.82 -3.89
CA CYS A 125 -2.74 -22.03 -2.88
C CYS A 125 -1.22 -21.91 -3.08
N ASN A 126 -0.59 -22.77 -3.89
CA ASN A 126 0.87 -22.78 -4.10
C ASN A 126 1.34 -22.02 -5.35
N ARG A 127 0.46 -21.30 -6.05
CA ARG A 127 0.81 -20.55 -7.27
C ARG A 127 -0.07 -19.32 -7.47
N PRO A 128 0.41 -18.29 -8.19
CA PRO A 128 -0.39 -17.14 -8.52
C PRO A 128 -1.52 -17.45 -9.49
N PHE A 129 -2.64 -16.76 -9.33
CA PHE A 129 -3.75 -16.76 -10.28
C PHE A 129 -4.57 -15.47 -10.13
N ILE A 130 -5.34 -15.13 -11.16
CA ILE A 130 -6.25 -13.99 -11.15
C ILE A 130 -7.70 -14.46 -11.25
N LEU A 131 -8.55 -13.91 -10.39
CA LEU A 131 -10.00 -14.00 -10.47
C LEU A 131 -10.53 -12.70 -11.09
N ARG A 132 -10.99 -12.77 -12.35
CA ARG A 132 -11.47 -11.59 -13.06
C ARG A 132 -12.79 -11.08 -12.50
N GLY A 133 -12.88 -9.78 -12.27
CA GLY A 133 -14.10 -9.13 -11.79
C GLY A 133 -14.63 -9.68 -10.46
N HIS A 134 -13.79 -10.36 -9.68
CA HIS A 134 -14.20 -11.04 -8.44
C HIS A 134 -14.76 -10.07 -7.40
N ILE A 135 -14.22 -8.84 -7.35
CA ILE A 135 -14.61 -7.82 -6.38
C ILE A 135 -15.58 -6.78 -6.94
N LEU A 136 -16.18 -7.00 -8.12
CA LEU A 136 -17.16 -6.06 -8.72
C LEU A 136 -18.37 -5.77 -7.82
N HIS A 137 -18.62 -6.62 -6.83
CA HIS A 137 -19.68 -6.48 -5.85
C HIS A 137 -19.30 -5.58 -4.65
N TRP A 138 -18.05 -5.10 -4.55
CA TRP A 138 -17.65 -4.19 -3.50
C TRP A 138 -18.30 -2.81 -3.68
N PRO A 139 -18.87 -2.20 -2.62
CA PRO A 139 -19.36 -0.82 -2.67
C PRO A 139 -18.30 0.18 -3.17
N ALA A 140 -17.02 -0.09 -2.91
CA ALA A 140 -15.88 0.70 -3.37
C ALA A 140 -15.85 0.96 -4.89
N LEU A 141 -16.45 0.07 -5.70
CA LEU A 141 -16.55 0.21 -7.17
C LEU A 141 -17.88 0.81 -7.64
N SER A 142 -18.87 0.96 -6.77
CA SER A 142 -20.24 1.32 -7.14
C SER A 142 -20.84 2.40 -6.23
N GLU A 143 -21.53 2.04 -5.14
CA GLU A 143 -22.25 2.99 -4.27
C GLU A 143 -21.32 4.00 -3.58
N HIS A 144 -20.12 3.56 -3.25
CA HIS A 144 -19.11 4.29 -2.51
C HIS A 144 -17.83 4.41 -3.36
N PRO A 145 -17.89 5.13 -4.49
CA PRO A 145 -16.87 5.00 -5.52
C PRO A 145 -15.53 5.61 -5.06
N TRP A 146 -14.54 4.76 -4.79
CA TRP A 146 -13.18 5.20 -4.42
C TRP A 146 -12.47 5.96 -5.56
N SER A 147 -13.00 5.85 -6.80
CA SER A 147 -12.56 6.67 -7.92
C SER A 147 -12.94 8.15 -7.80
N SER A 148 -13.86 8.49 -6.88
CA SER A 148 -14.31 9.85 -6.61
C SER A 148 -13.47 10.49 -5.51
N ILE A 149 -12.78 11.57 -5.87
CA ILE A 149 -11.99 12.35 -4.91
C ILE A 149 -12.90 12.99 -3.85
N ASP A 150 -14.09 13.42 -4.26
CA ASP A 150 -15.05 14.04 -3.36
C ASP A 150 -15.58 13.03 -2.34
N TYR A 151 -15.75 11.76 -2.73
CA TYR A 151 -16.09 10.68 -1.80
C TYR A 151 -14.97 10.48 -0.78
N LEU A 152 -13.73 10.28 -1.24
CA LEU A 152 -12.55 10.09 -0.39
C LEU A 152 -12.30 11.26 0.58
N ARG A 153 -12.61 12.49 0.18
CA ARG A 153 -12.58 13.67 1.07
C ARG A 153 -13.70 13.64 2.10
N THR A 154 -14.91 13.30 1.66
CA THR A 154 -16.11 13.30 2.51
C THR A 154 -15.98 12.32 3.66
N ILE A 155 -15.53 11.09 3.38
CA ILE A 155 -15.40 10.06 4.42
C ILE A 155 -14.27 10.31 5.42
N ALA A 156 -13.22 11.02 5.02
CA ALA A 156 -12.09 11.35 5.88
C ALA A 156 -12.39 12.56 6.77
N GLY A 157 -13.14 13.53 6.21
CA GLY A 157 -13.34 14.86 6.77
C GLY A 157 -12.07 15.74 6.68
N PRO A 158 -12.16 17.02 7.08
CA PRO A 158 -11.05 17.96 6.98
C PRO A 158 -9.94 17.68 8.02
N GLY A 159 -8.73 18.16 7.75
CA GLY A 159 -7.61 18.16 8.71
C GLY A 159 -6.86 16.82 8.86
N ARG A 160 -7.23 15.78 8.11
CA ARG A 160 -6.58 14.47 8.17
C ARG A 160 -5.21 14.46 7.48
N VAL A 161 -4.31 13.62 7.98
CA VAL A 161 -2.98 13.42 7.39
C VAL A 161 -2.71 11.94 7.12
N VAL A 162 -1.91 11.62 6.10
CA VAL A 162 -1.59 10.24 5.70
C VAL A 162 -0.09 10.06 5.49
N PRO A 163 0.46 8.85 5.74
CA PRO A 163 1.83 8.54 5.38
C PRO A 163 1.93 8.39 3.85
N VAL A 164 2.95 8.99 3.27
CA VAL A 164 3.29 8.84 1.85
C VAL A 164 4.79 8.62 1.70
N GLU A 165 5.13 7.86 0.67
CA GLU A 165 6.46 7.75 0.12
C GLU A 165 6.65 8.85 -0.92
N ILE A 166 7.76 9.58 -0.82
CA ILE A 166 8.16 10.62 -1.77
C ILE A 166 9.34 10.09 -2.57
N GLY A 167 9.19 9.97 -3.88
CA GLY A 167 10.20 9.41 -4.79
C GLY A 167 9.60 8.39 -5.76
N GLN A 168 10.29 8.10 -6.86
CA GLN A 168 9.80 7.14 -7.87
C GLN A 168 10.06 5.67 -7.50
N ASP A 169 11.15 5.42 -6.78
CA ASP A 169 11.65 4.08 -6.48
C ASP A 169 12.35 4.09 -5.11
N TYR A 170 11.85 3.27 -4.17
CA TYR A 170 12.38 3.21 -2.80
C TYR A 170 13.80 2.63 -2.69
N ARG A 171 14.36 2.14 -3.80
CA ARG A 171 15.76 1.71 -3.90
C ARG A 171 16.73 2.88 -4.08
N LEU A 172 16.24 4.08 -4.42
CA LEU A 172 17.05 5.26 -4.72
C LEU A 172 17.22 6.16 -3.50
N ASP A 173 18.30 6.96 -3.50
CA ASP A 173 18.67 7.82 -2.37
C ASP A 173 17.76 9.04 -2.17
N ASP A 174 16.92 9.37 -3.16
CA ASP A 174 15.95 10.47 -3.11
C ASP A 174 14.63 10.09 -2.41
N TRP A 175 14.45 8.80 -2.10
CA TRP A 175 13.25 8.30 -1.43
C TRP A 175 13.19 8.70 0.05
N LYS A 176 12.03 9.19 0.49
CA LYS A 176 11.76 9.48 1.91
C LYS A 176 10.28 9.30 2.27
N PRO A 177 9.95 8.81 3.48
CA PRO A 177 8.59 8.85 3.98
C PRO A 177 8.28 10.24 4.54
N ASP A 178 7.04 10.67 4.38
CA ASP A 178 6.50 11.87 5.03
C ASP A 178 5.04 11.65 5.45
N ILE A 179 4.53 12.51 6.32
CA ILE A 179 3.12 12.55 6.71
C ILE A 179 2.52 13.88 6.26
N ILE A 180 1.72 13.81 5.20
CA ILE A 180 1.19 15.00 4.52
C ILE A 180 -0.33 15.10 4.66
N SER A 181 -0.89 16.26 4.34
CA SER A 181 -2.35 16.47 4.29
C SER A 181 -3.01 15.53 3.29
N TRP A 182 -4.07 14.83 3.72
CA TRP A 182 -4.90 13.99 2.86
C TRP A 182 -5.47 14.76 1.68
N ASP A 183 -5.92 15.99 1.92
CA ASP A 183 -6.49 16.84 0.89
C ASP A 183 -5.45 17.27 -0.15
N SER A 184 -4.24 17.61 0.31
CA SER A 184 -3.12 17.97 -0.58
C SER A 184 -2.69 16.76 -1.41
N PHE A 185 -2.63 15.58 -0.81
CA PHE A 185 -2.33 14.33 -1.50
C PHE A 185 -3.36 13.99 -2.57
N LEU A 186 -4.65 14.02 -2.26
CA LEU A 186 -5.69 13.78 -3.26
C LEU A 186 -5.69 14.82 -4.38
N SER A 187 -5.37 16.08 -4.05
CA SER A 187 -5.24 17.15 -5.04
C SER A 187 -4.07 16.91 -6.00
N SER A 188 -2.94 16.40 -5.53
CA SER A 188 -1.80 16.08 -6.41
C SER A 188 -2.12 14.91 -7.35
N LEU A 189 -2.85 13.90 -6.88
CA LEU A 189 -3.35 12.79 -7.72
C LEU A 189 -4.34 13.29 -8.79
N TYR A 190 -5.21 14.23 -8.44
CA TYR A 190 -6.11 14.83 -9.42
C TYR A 190 -5.37 15.60 -10.51
N SER A 191 -4.40 16.43 -10.11
CA SER A 191 -3.61 17.24 -11.03
C SER A 191 -2.77 16.37 -11.96
N SER A 192 -2.14 15.32 -11.45
CA SER A 192 -1.36 14.37 -12.25
C SER A 192 -2.22 13.54 -13.22
N SER A 193 -3.50 13.33 -12.92
CA SER A 193 -4.41 12.61 -13.84
C SER A 193 -4.83 13.40 -15.08
N ARG A 194 -4.51 14.71 -15.17
CA ARG A 194 -4.94 15.58 -16.27
C ARG A 194 -3.87 15.74 -17.36
N PRO A 195 -4.24 15.60 -18.66
CA PRO A 195 -3.30 15.82 -19.75
C PRO A 195 -2.85 17.29 -19.81
N GLY A 196 -1.54 17.51 -19.94
CA GLY A 196 -0.93 18.84 -20.14
C GLY A 196 -0.39 19.53 -18.88
N CYS A 197 -0.58 18.95 -17.69
CA CYS A 197 0.00 19.44 -16.44
C CYS A 197 1.27 18.63 -16.08
N GLN A 198 2.38 18.87 -16.78
CA GLN A 198 3.70 18.40 -16.35
C GLN A 198 4.34 19.44 -15.45
N GLU A 199 3.84 19.58 -14.22
CA GLU A 199 4.66 20.16 -13.17
C GLU A 199 5.56 19.05 -12.61
N SER A 200 6.87 19.33 -12.56
CA SER A 200 7.91 18.50 -11.96
C SER A 200 7.73 18.45 -10.44
N HIS A 201 6.70 17.74 -9.98
CA HIS A 201 6.52 17.43 -8.57
C HIS A 201 7.01 16.02 -8.27
N ASP A 202 7.53 15.83 -7.05
CA ASP A 202 7.91 14.52 -6.55
C ASP A 202 6.72 13.56 -6.62
N VAL A 203 6.98 12.29 -6.97
CA VAL A 203 5.96 11.24 -6.97
C VAL A 203 5.58 10.95 -5.53
N LEU A 204 4.29 11.11 -5.21
CA LEU A 204 3.73 10.81 -3.89
C LEU A 204 2.96 9.50 -3.96
N TYR A 205 3.35 8.52 -3.14
CA TYR A 205 2.74 7.20 -3.11
C TYR A 205 2.33 6.81 -1.69
N LEU A 206 1.03 6.63 -1.45
CA LEU A 206 0.54 6.01 -0.22
C LEU A 206 0.66 4.49 -0.40
N ALA A 207 1.72 3.93 0.17
CA ALA A 207 2.05 2.51 0.09
C ALA A 207 1.95 1.84 1.46
N GLN A 208 1.56 0.57 1.46
CA GLN A 208 1.64 -0.33 2.61
C GLN A 208 1.07 0.24 3.93
N HIS A 209 -0.03 0.99 3.86
CA HIS A 209 -0.69 1.58 5.03
C HIS A 209 -2.09 1.03 5.22
N ASN A 210 -2.47 0.68 6.45
CA ASN A 210 -3.83 0.27 6.77
C ASN A 210 -4.77 1.49 6.83
N LEU A 211 -5.07 2.05 5.67
CA LEU A 211 -5.91 3.24 5.52
C LEU A 211 -7.33 3.01 6.06
N MET A 212 -7.83 1.77 6.00
CA MET A 212 -9.13 1.37 6.52
C MET A 212 -9.20 1.43 8.06
N MET A 213 -8.07 1.24 8.76
CA MET A 213 -7.99 1.48 10.20
C MET A 213 -8.11 2.97 10.52
N GLN A 214 -7.58 3.83 9.67
CA GLN A 214 -7.59 5.29 9.85
C GLN A 214 -8.92 5.93 9.42
N PHE A 215 -9.52 5.43 8.34
CA PHE A 215 -10.81 5.85 7.79
C PHE A 215 -11.78 4.66 7.80
N PRO A 216 -12.49 4.40 8.91
CA PRO A 216 -13.35 3.23 9.06
C PRO A 216 -14.42 3.08 7.98
N ALA A 217 -14.91 4.17 7.40
CA ALA A 217 -15.87 4.12 6.29
C ALA A 217 -15.32 3.33 5.08
N LEU A 218 -14.01 3.40 4.80
CA LEU A 218 -13.39 2.58 3.75
C LEU A 218 -13.46 1.08 4.07
N ARG A 219 -13.45 0.70 5.35
CA ARG A 219 -13.56 -0.72 5.74
C ARG A 219 -14.94 -1.28 5.39
N ASP A 220 -15.97 -0.45 5.46
CA ASP A 220 -17.35 -0.83 5.14
C ASP A 220 -17.59 -0.97 3.63
N ASP A 221 -16.68 -0.45 2.81
CA ASP A 221 -16.77 -0.49 1.35
C ASP A 221 -16.16 -1.74 0.71
N ILE A 222 -15.57 -2.63 1.51
CA ILE A 222 -14.87 -3.83 1.05
C ILE A 222 -15.43 -5.09 1.71
N VAL A 223 -15.48 -6.16 0.93
CA VAL A 223 -15.88 -7.49 1.40
C VAL A 223 -14.67 -8.42 1.34
N LEU A 224 -14.23 -8.92 2.50
CA LEU A 224 -13.08 -9.80 2.56
C LEU A 224 -13.39 -11.13 1.84
N PRO A 225 -12.53 -11.58 0.91
CA PRO A 225 -12.79 -12.80 0.14
C PRO A 225 -12.59 -14.04 1.04
N ASP A 226 -13.48 -15.03 0.95
CA ASP A 226 -13.46 -16.24 1.81
C ASP A 226 -12.11 -16.97 1.85
N TYR A 227 -11.30 -16.84 0.79
CA TYR A 227 -9.97 -17.45 0.69
C TYR A 227 -9.00 -17.02 1.80
N ILE A 228 -9.16 -15.82 2.38
CA ILE A 228 -8.27 -15.36 3.46
C ILE A 228 -8.48 -16.18 4.76
N PHE A 229 -9.64 -16.84 4.90
CA PHE A 229 -9.97 -17.68 6.04
C PHE A 229 -9.64 -19.17 5.80
N ALA A 230 -8.87 -19.47 4.74
CA ALA A 230 -8.57 -20.85 4.35
C ALA A 230 -7.56 -21.57 5.27
N SER A 231 -6.95 -20.88 6.25
CA SER A 231 -5.94 -21.41 7.19
C SER A 231 -4.91 -22.30 6.49
N LEU A 232 -4.19 -21.72 5.53
CA LEU A 232 -3.28 -22.45 4.66
C LEU A 232 -2.02 -22.91 5.43
N PRO A 233 -1.51 -24.12 5.16
CA PRO A 233 -0.23 -24.54 5.71
C PRO A 233 0.93 -23.80 5.00
N PRO A 234 2.14 -23.76 5.62
CA PRO A 234 3.34 -23.27 4.95
C PRO A 234 3.56 -23.94 3.58
N PRO A 235 3.77 -23.16 2.50
CA PRO A 235 4.12 -23.73 1.20
C PRO A 235 5.45 -24.50 1.28
N SER A 236 5.61 -25.53 0.44
CA SER A 236 6.87 -26.29 0.37
C SER A 236 8.07 -25.42 -0.03
N THR A 237 7.82 -24.30 -0.72
CA THR A 237 8.81 -23.32 -1.14
C THR A 237 9.07 -22.22 -0.10
N TYR A 238 8.31 -22.20 1.00
CA TYR A 238 8.41 -21.17 2.04
C TYR A 238 7.98 -21.75 3.41
N LEU A 239 8.83 -22.61 3.98
CA LEU A 239 8.53 -23.35 5.22
C LEU A 239 8.44 -22.48 6.47
N GLU A 240 8.98 -21.25 6.40
CA GLU A 240 9.03 -20.29 7.51
C GLU A 240 7.73 -19.50 7.68
N TYR A 241 6.74 -19.71 6.80
CA TYR A 241 5.47 -18.98 6.83
C TYR A 241 4.80 -19.07 8.20
N GLN A 242 4.41 -17.90 8.70
CA GLN A 242 3.48 -17.74 9.80
C GLN A 242 2.47 -16.68 9.40
N PRO A 243 1.18 -16.85 9.75
CA PRO A 243 0.20 -15.82 9.54
C PRO A 243 0.56 -14.55 10.33
N PRO A 244 0.00 -13.38 9.98
CA PRO A 244 0.17 -12.17 10.76
C PRO A 244 -0.11 -12.39 12.26
N LYS A 245 0.68 -11.74 13.11
CA LYS A 245 0.64 -11.95 14.56
C LYS A 245 -0.48 -11.20 15.29
N ASN A 246 -1.31 -10.44 14.57
CA ASN A 246 -2.46 -9.77 15.16
C ASN A 246 -3.61 -10.76 15.38
N ASP A 247 -4.61 -10.35 16.18
CA ASP A 247 -5.71 -11.24 16.59
C ASP A 247 -6.49 -11.79 15.38
N ASP A 248 -6.63 -10.97 14.33
CA ASP A 248 -7.34 -11.33 13.09
C ASP A 248 -6.51 -12.18 12.13
N GLN A 249 -5.21 -12.39 12.39
CA GLN A 249 -4.27 -13.02 11.46
C GLN A 249 -4.34 -12.43 10.04
N LEU A 250 -4.58 -11.12 9.96
CA LEU A 250 -4.86 -10.41 8.72
C LEU A 250 -4.28 -9.00 8.78
N VAL A 251 -3.50 -8.62 7.77
CA VAL A 251 -3.08 -7.23 7.56
C VAL A 251 -3.69 -6.72 6.27
N LEU A 252 -4.42 -5.62 6.38
CA LEU A 252 -4.95 -4.90 5.24
C LEU A 252 -4.04 -3.71 4.94
N ASN A 253 -3.65 -3.55 3.68
CA ASN A 253 -2.94 -2.36 3.22
C ASN A 253 -3.63 -1.73 2.01
N ALA A 254 -3.64 -0.41 1.98
CA ALA A 254 -4.01 0.40 0.84
C ALA A 254 -2.78 0.79 0.04
N TRP A 255 -2.95 0.85 -1.28
CA TRP A 255 -1.94 1.28 -2.24
C TRP A 255 -2.57 2.32 -3.15
N LEU A 256 -2.30 3.60 -2.92
CA LEU A 256 -2.88 4.72 -3.66
C LEU A 256 -1.76 5.63 -4.18
N GLY A 257 -1.67 5.79 -5.49
CA GLY A 257 -0.62 6.59 -6.12
C GLY A 257 -0.94 7.00 -7.56
N PRO A 258 -0.15 7.90 -8.15
CA PRO A 258 -0.33 8.33 -9.52
C PRO A 258 0.03 7.23 -10.53
N GLN A 259 -0.16 7.55 -11.80
CA GLN A 259 0.37 6.74 -12.90
C GLN A 259 1.91 6.63 -12.78
N ASP A 260 2.45 5.50 -13.25
CA ASP A 260 3.88 5.18 -13.30
C ASP A 260 4.59 5.03 -11.95
N THR A 261 3.86 5.06 -10.84
CA THR A 261 4.41 4.60 -9.56
C THR A 261 4.81 3.13 -9.63
N VAL A 262 6.01 2.82 -9.16
CA VAL A 262 6.57 1.46 -9.16
C VAL A 262 6.84 0.99 -7.73
N SER A 263 6.43 -0.25 -7.46
CA SER A 263 6.96 -1.05 -6.34
C SER A 263 7.94 -2.07 -6.93
N PRO A 264 9.26 -1.87 -6.76
CA PRO A 264 10.31 -2.79 -7.20
C PRO A 264 10.08 -4.26 -6.85
N ALA A 265 10.80 -5.16 -7.53
CA ALA A 265 10.69 -6.59 -7.29
C ALA A 265 11.14 -6.96 -5.86
N HIS A 266 10.23 -7.51 -5.07
CA HIS A 266 10.48 -7.94 -3.70
C HIS A 266 9.68 -9.19 -3.33
N THR A 267 9.92 -9.74 -2.13
CA THR A 267 9.15 -10.85 -1.56
C THR A 267 8.52 -10.46 -0.23
N ASP A 268 7.32 -10.96 0.00
CA ASP A 268 6.59 -10.83 1.27
C ASP A 268 6.44 -12.20 1.97
N PRO A 269 6.32 -12.21 3.31
CA PRO A 269 6.24 -13.44 4.09
C PRO A 269 4.81 -13.98 4.26
N TYR A 270 3.80 -13.42 3.57
CA TYR A 270 2.39 -13.79 3.74
C TYR A 270 1.74 -14.27 2.44
N PHE A 271 0.63 -15.00 2.55
CA PHE A 271 -0.28 -15.14 1.41
C PHE A 271 -0.93 -13.79 1.14
N ASN A 272 -1.16 -13.46 -0.12
CA ASN A 272 -1.72 -12.18 -0.49
C ASN A 272 -2.89 -12.34 -1.45
N CYS A 273 -4.06 -11.83 -1.05
CA CYS A 273 -5.10 -11.46 -2.00
C CYS A 273 -4.94 -9.96 -2.30
N TYR A 274 -4.57 -9.62 -3.53
CA TYR A 274 -4.36 -8.26 -4.01
C TYR A 274 -5.50 -7.85 -4.93
N ALA A 275 -6.35 -6.93 -4.49
CA ALA A 275 -7.54 -6.51 -5.19
C ALA A 275 -7.38 -5.12 -5.81
N GLN A 276 -7.75 -4.98 -7.08
CA GLN A 276 -7.63 -3.73 -7.84
C GLN A 276 -8.97 -2.99 -7.87
N VAL A 277 -9.06 -1.81 -7.26
CA VAL A 277 -10.32 -1.06 -7.09
C VAL A 277 -10.44 0.09 -8.09
N VAL A 278 -9.37 0.88 -8.26
CA VAL A 278 -9.33 2.05 -9.15
C VAL A 278 -8.12 1.97 -10.05
N GLY A 279 -8.29 2.28 -11.34
CA GLY A 279 -7.21 2.26 -12.32
C GLY A 279 -6.64 0.86 -12.56
N ARG A 280 -5.61 0.78 -13.39
CA ARG A 280 -4.95 -0.48 -13.73
C ARG A 280 -3.57 -0.57 -13.11
N LYS A 281 -3.13 -1.81 -12.83
CA LYS A 281 -1.81 -2.08 -12.26
C LYS A 281 -1.20 -3.30 -12.92
N THR A 282 -0.01 -3.13 -13.49
CA THR A 282 0.76 -4.24 -14.06
C THR A 282 1.57 -4.90 -12.96
N VAL A 283 1.45 -6.22 -12.85
CA VAL A 283 2.17 -7.06 -11.92
C VAL A 283 3.16 -7.94 -12.68
N TRP A 284 4.39 -7.99 -12.19
CA TRP A 284 5.41 -8.96 -12.58
C TRP A 284 5.61 -9.93 -11.42
N LEU A 285 5.70 -11.22 -11.69
CA LEU A 285 5.83 -12.28 -10.69
C LEU A 285 6.91 -13.28 -11.09
N ALA A 286 7.71 -13.77 -10.15
CA ALA A 286 8.60 -14.91 -10.35
C ALA A 286 8.56 -15.87 -9.15
N PRO A 287 8.67 -17.18 -9.39
CA PRO A 287 8.58 -18.17 -8.30
C PRO A 287 9.76 -18.04 -7.32
N PRO A 288 9.61 -18.50 -6.07
CA PRO A 288 10.66 -18.46 -5.05
C PRO A 288 11.98 -19.09 -5.50
N ASP A 289 11.92 -20.12 -6.37
CA ASP A 289 13.07 -20.79 -6.96
C ASP A 289 14.00 -19.85 -7.74
N MET A 290 13.50 -18.67 -8.16
CA MET A 290 14.30 -17.68 -8.86
C MET A 290 15.17 -16.82 -7.94
N THR A 291 15.00 -16.91 -6.62
CA THR A 291 15.78 -16.14 -5.61
C THR A 291 17.29 -16.08 -5.88
N PRO A 292 17.99 -17.18 -6.26
CA PRO A 292 19.43 -17.13 -6.57
C PRO A 292 19.80 -16.19 -7.73
N PHE A 293 18.84 -15.85 -8.59
CA PHE A 293 19.03 -15.02 -9.78
C PHE A 293 18.44 -13.61 -9.63
N MET A 294 17.90 -13.27 -8.45
CA MET A 294 17.20 -11.99 -8.25
C MET A 294 18.10 -10.86 -7.74
N TYR A 295 19.40 -11.11 -7.48
CA TYR A 295 20.35 -10.10 -7.02
C TYR A 295 19.81 -9.22 -5.87
N PRO A 296 19.39 -9.81 -4.74
CA PRO A 296 18.90 -9.04 -3.61
C PRO A 296 19.99 -8.13 -3.04
N PHE A 297 19.59 -7.04 -2.37
CA PHE A 297 20.55 -6.21 -1.64
C PHE A 297 21.20 -7.02 -0.51
N THR A 298 22.53 -7.08 -0.49
CA THR A 298 23.30 -7.75 0.56
C THR A 298 23.43 -6.87 1.79
N VAL A 299 23.36 -7.47 2.98
CA VAL A 299 23.73 -6.79 4.23
C VAL A 299 25.24 -6.89 4.40
N THR A 300 25.99 -5.83 4.09
CA THR A 300 27.41 -5.72 4.44
C THR A 300 27.56 -5.22 5.87
N SER A 301 28.51 -5.78 6.62
CA SER A 301 28.79 -5.44 8.03
C SER A 301 29.29 -4.01 8.24
N SER A 302 29.73 -3.33 7.17
CA SER A 302 30.04 -1.90 7.13
C SER A 302 28.80 -0.98 7.08
N ASP A 303 27.65 -1.49 6.65
CA ASP A 303 26.44 -0.71 6.36
C ASP A 303 25.51 -0.58 7.57
N ILE A 304 25.84 -1.26 8.68
CA ILE A 304 25.09 -1.22 9.93
C ILE A 304 25.17 0.16 10.60
N ALA A 305 26.23 0.93 10.33
CA ALA A 305 26.44 2.25 10.94
C ALA A 305 25.73 3.40 10.19
N ASP A 306 25.45 3.24 8.89
CA ASP A 306 25.01 4.35 8.01
C ASP A 306 23.54 4.24 7.56
N ARG A 307 22.85 3.14 7.89
CA ARG A 307 21.44 2.89 7.51
C ARG A 307 20.45 2.96 8.67
N SER A 308 20.67 3.86 9.62
CA SER A 308 19.60 4.32 10.51
C SER A 308 18.46 5.07 9.76
N HIS A 309 18.54 5.18 8.42
CA HIS A 309 17.72 6.07 7.59
C HIS A 309 17.10 5.43 6.32
N ASN A 310 16.93 4.11 6.21
CA ASN A 310 16.02 3.56 5.19
C ASN A 310 14.75 2.95 5.82
N PRO A 311 13.71 3.76 6.04
CA PRO A 311 12.43 3.34 6.64
C PRO A 311 11.46 2.57 5.72
N ALA A 312 11.82 2.29 4.45
CA ALA A 312 11.06 1.35 3.59
C ALA A 312 11.29 -0.10 4.00
N ALA A 313 12.36 -0.36 4.74
CA ALA A 313 12.58 -1.65 5.34
C ALA A 313 11.51 -1.87 6.43
N ASN A 314 10.74 -2.95 6.32
CA ASN A 314 9.79 -3.37 7.34
C ASN A 314 10.39 -3.15 8.74
N ILE A 315 9.63 -2.58 9.67
CA ILE A 315 10.08 -2.23 11.05
C ILE A 315 10.75 -3.43 11.77
N VAL A 316 10.52 -4.64 11.28
CA VAL A 316 11.03 -5.92 11.79
C VAL A 316 12.40 -6.32 11.20
N ASN A 317 12.80 -5.84 10.03
CA ASN A 317 14.10 -6.14 9.41
C ASN A 317 14.57 -4.97 8.51
N PRO A 318 15.53 -4.13 8.95
CA PRO A 318 16.09 -2.98 8.19
C PRO A 318 16.83 -3.34 6.88
N SER A 319 16.72 -4.59 6.45
CA SER A 319 17.48 -5.17 5.36
C SER A 319 16.59 -5.27 4.13
N LEU A 320 16.95 -4.57 3.06
CA LEU A 320 16.39 -4.74 1.70
C LEU A 320 16.78 -6.10 1.07
N SER A 321 17.15 -7.11 1.87
CA SER A 321 17.54 -8.44 1.39
C SER A 321 16.39 -9.22 0.74
N ASN A 322 15.15 -8.82 0.98
CA ASN A 322 13.98 -9.32 0.27
C ASN A 322 13.65 -8.51 -1.00
N THR A 323 14.44 -7.49 -1.35
CA THR A 323 14.25 -6.62 -2.52
C THR A 323 15.37 -6.82 -3.54
N SER A 324 15.01 -6.90 -4.81
CA SER A 324 15.90 -7.07 -5.94
C SER A 324 16.50 -5.74 -6.39
N ARG A 325 17.79 -5.78 -6.76
CA ARG A 325 18.45 -4.69 -7.48
C ARG A 325 18.04 -4.60 -8.95
N VAL A 326 17.46 -5.65 -9.51
CA VAL A 326 17.07 -5.69 -10.92
C VAL A 326 15.81 -4.84 -11.10
N ASP A 327 15.84 -3.90 -12.04
CA ASP A 327 14.61 -3.28 -12.55
C ASP A 327 13.92 -4.22 -13.53
N VAL A 328 12.72 -4.69 -13.16
CA VAL A 328 11.91 -5.60 -13.97
C VAL A 328 10.93 -4.87 -14.90
N PHE A 329 10.86 -3.54 -14.80
CA PHE A 329 10.07 -2.67 -15.68
C PHE A 329 10.94 -1.61 -16.38
N PRO A 330 12.03 -2.00 -17.07
CA PRO A 330 12.89 -1.04 -17.76
C PRO A 330 12.08 -0.17 -18.74
N CYS A 331 12.39 1.13 -18.78
CA CYS A 331 11.65 2.09 -19.59
C CYS A 331 12.11 2.16 -21.06
N SER A 332 13.23 1.54 -21.41
CA SER A 332 13.78 1.54 -22.77
C SER A 332 14.65 0.31 -23.07
N ALA A 333 14.95 0.10 -24.35
CA ALA A 333 15.85 -0.97 -24.81
C ALA A 333 17.28 -0.79 -24.30
N GLU A 334 17.73 0.46 -24.15
CA GLU A 334 19.05 0.82 -23.62
C GLU A 334 19.15 0.45 -22.14
N ALA A 335 18.13 0.78 -21.34
CA ALA A 335 18.05 0.40 -19.93
C ALA A 335 18.03 -1.12 -19.75
N GLU A 336 17.26 -1.83 -20.58
CA GLU A 336 17.27 -3.29 -20.60
C GLU A 336 18.65 -3.86 -20.97
N SER A 337 19.31 -3.32 -22.01
CA SER A 337 20.65 -3.78 -22.42
C SER A 337 21.70 -3.55 -21.34
N ALA A 338 21.64 -2.43 -20.61
CA ALA A 338 22.52 -2.16 -19.48
C ALA A 338 22.28 -3.18 -18.35
N SER A 339 21.00 -3.42 -18.01
CA SER A 339 20.60 -4.43 -17.01
C SER A 339 21.06 -5.84 -17.37
N ARG A 340 21.05 -6.21 -18.67
CA ARG A 340 21.58 -7.50 -19.15
C ARG A 340 23.07 -7.67 -18.88
N GLY A 341 23.85 -6.59 -18.96
CA GLY A 341 25.27 -6.61 -18.63
C GLY A 341 25.54 -6.72 -17.13
N GLU A 342 24.74 -6.04 -16.30
CA GLU A 342 24.91 -6.02 -14.85
C GLU A 342 24.38 -7.29 -14.16
N PHE A 343 23.26 -7.84 -14.64
CA PHE A 343 22.54 -8.95 -14.01
C PHE A 343 22.38 -10.18 -14.93
N PRO A 344 23.46 -10.74 -15.49
CA PRO A 344 23.37 -11.76 -16.54
C PRO A 344 22.57 -13.02 -16.11
N ALA A 345 22.73 -13.49 -14.87
CA ALA A 345 22.05 -14.70 -14.40
C ALA A 345 20.53 -14.53 -14.30
N PHE A 346 20.06 -13.30 -14.00
CA PHE A 346 18.65 -12.95 -14.04
C PHE A 346 18.14 -13.14 -15.46
N TRP A 347 18.76 -12.45 -16.43
CA TRP A 347 18.29 -12.40 -17.81
C TRP A 347 18.37 -13.74 -18.54
N GLU A 348 19.30 -14.61 -18.15
CA GLU A 348 19.44 -15.96 -18.69
C GLU A 348 18.37 -16.93 -18.16
N THR A 349 17.85 -16.72 -16.96
CA THR A 349 17.04 -17.72 -16.24
C THR A 349 15.64 -17.21 -15.88
N THR A 350 15.54 -16.12 -15.12
CA THR A 350 14.28 -15.65 -14.51
C THR A 350 13.17 -15.38 -15.53
N PRO A 351 13.41 -14.72 -16.67
CA PRO A 351 12.36 -14.46 -17.66
C PRO A 351 11.64 -15.71 -18.18
N LYS A 352 12.27 -16.89 -18.14
CA LYS A 352 11.66 -18.16 -18.57
C LYS A 352 10.53 -18.61 -17.64
N TYR A 353 10.56 -18.21 -16.37
CA TYR A 353 9.62 -18.61 -15.33
C TYR A 353 8.77 -17.44 -14.81
N ALA A 354 9.18 -16.20 -15.10
CA ALA A 354 8.44 -15.02 -14.72
C ALA A 354 7.13 -14.87 -15.50
N LEU A 355 6.13 -14.38 -14.79
CA LEU A 355 4.75 -14.15 -15.23
C LEU A 355 4.46 -12.65 -15.19
N CYS A 356 3.57 -12.20 -16.08
CA CYS A 356 3.06 -10.84 -16.07
C CYS A 356 1.54 -10.82 -16.28
N ALA A 357 0.88 -9.81 -15.73
CA ALA A 357 -0.51 -9.47 -16.03
C ALA A 357 -0.79 -8.01 -15.70
N THR A 358 -1.79 -7.41 -16.35
CA THR A 358 -2.35 -6.13 -15.93
C THR A 358 -3.69 -6.40 -15.25
N LEU A 359 -3.82 -5.98 -14.00
CA LEU A 359 -5.05 -6.06 -13.22
C LEU A 359 -5.96 -4.89 -13.61
N GLU A 360 -7.21 -5.21 -13.89
CA GLU A 360 -8.28 -4.24 -14.15
C GLU A 360 -9.09 -3.97 -12.88
N PRO A 361 -9.80 -2.82 -12.77
CA PRO A 361 -10.77 -2.61 -11.69
C PRO A 361 -11.76 -3.77 -11.60
N GLY A 362 -11.84 -4.40 -10.42
CA GLY A 362 -12.67 -5.58 -10.20
C GLY A 362 -11.87 -6.87 -10.04
N ASP A 363 -10.63 -6.92 -10.53
CA ASP A 363 -9.80 -8.12 -10.48
C ASP A 363 -9.20 -8.35 -9.08
N MET A 364 -9.01 -9.62 -8.75
CA MET A 364 -8.24 -10.04 -7.57
C MET A 364 -7.15 -11.02 -7.98
N LEU A 365 -5.91 -10.67 -7.67
CA LEU A 365 -4.75 -11.53 -7.79
C LEU A 365 -4.51 -12.25 -6.46
N PHE A 366 -4.27 -13.55 -6.51
CA PHE A 366 -3.72 -14.29 -5.39
C PHE A 366 -2.26 -14.65 -5.68
N PHE A 367 -1.39 -14.60 -4.67
CA PHE A 367 -0.06 -15.20 -4.71
C PHE A 367 0.43 -15.62 -3.31
N PRO A 368 1.22 -16.71 -3.20
CA PRO A 368 1.71 -17.21 -1.92
C PRO A 368 3.01 -16.55 -1.46
N PRO A 369 3.40 -16.74 -0.19
CA PRO A 369 4.61 -16.14 0.36
C PRO A 369 5.87 -16.57 -0.38
N GLY A 370 6.88 -15.69 -0.37
CA GLY A 370 8.17 -15.90 -1.04
C GLY A 370 8.17 -15.71 -2.55
N TRP A 371 7.00 -15.47 -3.18
CA TRP A 371 6.96 -15.09 -4.59
C TRP A 371 7.53 -13.69 -4.78
N TRP A 372 8.47 -13.58 -5.70
CA TRP A 372 8.99 -12.28 -6.14
C TRP A 372 7.90 -11.58 -6.91
N HIS A 373 7.63 -10.32 -6.57
CA HIS A 373 6.63 -9.54 -7.24
C HIS A 373 7.03 -8.07 -7.34
N ALA A 374 6.67 -7.44 -8.45
CA ALA A 374 6.81 -6.01 -8.67
C ALA A 374 5.49 -5.47 -9.24
N MET A 375 5.17 -4.22 -8.94
CA MET A 375 3.95 -3.56 -9.37
C MET A 375 4.27 -2.25 -10.09
N ARG A 376 3.55 -1.93 -11.15
CA ARG A 376 3.58 -0.61 -11.80
C ARG A 376 2.17 -0.11 -12.04
N SER A 377 1.86 1.10 -11.59
CA SER A 377 0.58 1.76 -11.85
C SER A 377 0.48 2.19 -13.31
N GLU A 378 -0.57 1.77 -14.01
CA GLU A 378 -0.81 2.15 -15.40
C GLU A 378 -1.69 3.39 -15.54
N ASP A 379 -2.43 3.73 -14.47
CA ASP A 379 -3.25 4.92 -14.29
C ASP A 379 -3.04 5.42 -12.85
N VAL A 380 -3.71 6.50 -12.42
CA VAL A 380 -3.92 6.70 -10.98
C VAL A 380 -4.60 5.45 -10.42
N SER A 381 -3.95 4.81 -9.45
CA SER A 381 -4.33 3.47 -9.01
C SER A 381 -4.65 3.46 -7.53
N PHE A 382 -5.72 2.75 -7.17
CA PHE A 382 -6.05 2.39 -5.78
C PHE A 382 -6.29 0.88 -5.69
N SER A 383 -5.46 0.19 -4.90
CA SER A 383 -5.55 -1.25 -4.66
C SER A 383 -5.58 -1.56 -3.16
N VAL A 384 -6.08 -2.75 -2.80
CA VAL A 384 -6.09 -3.27 -1.43
C VAL A 384 -5.37 -4.61 -1.41
N SER A 385 -4.35 -4.77 -0.57
CA SER A 385 -3.75 -6.08 -0.30
C SER A 385 -4.24 -6.63 1.03
N MET A 386 -4.53 -7.92 1.05
CA MET A 386 -4.95 -8.69 2.22
C MET A 386 -3.90 -9.76 2.49
N TRP A 387 -3.02 -9.50 3.46
CA TRP A 387 -1.98 -10.42 3.90
C TRP A 387 -2.52 -11.33 4.99
N PHE A 388 -2.48 -12.65 4.79
CA PHE A 388 -3.03 -13.64 5.71
C PHE A 388 -2.13 -14.86 5.89
#